data_AF-A0A2H4XF45-F1
#
_entry.id   AF-A0A2H4XF45-F1
#
_cell.length_a   1.000
_cell.length_b   1.000
_cell.length_c   1.000
_cell.angle_alpha   90.00
_cell.angle_beta   90.00
_cell.angle_gamma   90.00
#
_symmetry.space_group_name_H-M   'P 1'
#
loop_
_entity.id
_entity.type
_entity.pdbx_description
1 polymer ?
#
loop_
_entity_poly.entity_id
_entity_poly.type
_entity_poly.pdbx_seq_one_letter_code
_entity_poly.pdbx_strand_id
1 'polypeptide(L)'
;VAIEGNTLSLSEIRHIIETRYAVPGKSLEEQNEVIGMHAAMTYVNTTLVSRIGSVTTNDILEIHRRVLGYVDPVEAGRFRFNQVFVGHHIPPHPRDVEKHMQEFVLWLNSDEAMGLHPVEFAALAHYKLVYIHPFVDGNGRTSRLLMNLILMQAGYPPVTIRKEQRSEYYHVLEQA
;
A
#
# COMPACT_ATOMS: atom_id res chain seq x y z
N VAL A 1 4.92 -8.19 -0.20
CA VAL A 1 4.76 -9.27 -1.19
C VAL A 1 4.52 -10.61 -0.50
N ALA A 2 5.35 -11.03 0.48
CA ALA A 2 5.16 -12.34 1.12
C ALA A 2 3.85 -12.50 1.91
N ILE A 3 3.30 -11.42 2.50
CA ILE A 3 1.98 -11.44 3.18
C ILE A 3 0.84 -11.74 2.19
N GLU A 4 1.01 -11.32 0.94
CA GLU A 4 0.04 -11.48 -0.14
C GLU A 4 0.08 -12.88 -0.79
N GLY A 5 1.03 -13.74 -0.37
CA GLY A 5 1.17 -15.10 -0.91
C GLY A 5 2.35 -15.29 -1.86
N ASN A 6 3.13 -14.24 -2.14
CA ASN A 6 4.33 -14.34 -2.97
C ASN A 6 5.33 -15.34 -2.37
N THR A 7 5.84 -16.25 -3.21
CA THR A 7 6.67 -17.40 -2.83
C THR A 7 8.17 -17.15 -2.98
N LEU A 8 8.58 -15.96 -3.41
CA LEU A 8 10.00 -15.62 -3.56
C LEU A 8 10.68 -15.52 -2.19
N SER A 9 11.85 -16.13 -2.08
CA SER A 9 12.78 -16.01 -0.95
C SER A 9 13.50 -14.67 -0.96
N LEU A 10 14.10 -14.30 0.17
CA LEU A 10 14.85 -13.04 0.28
C LEU A 10 16.05 -12.98 -0.69
N SER A 11 16.72 -14.11 -0.94
CA SER A 11 17.82 -14.20 -1.90
C SER A 11 17.35 -14.01 -3.35
N GLU A 12 16.20 -14.57 -3.71
CA GLU A 12 15.61 -14.39 -5.04
C GLU A 12 15.16 -12.93 -5.25
N ILE A 13 14.52 -12.33 -4.25
CA ILE A 13 14.15 -10.90 -4.26
C ILE A 13 15.40 -10.04 -4.46
N ARG A 14 16.47 -10.30 -3.72
CA ARG A 14 17.74 -9.57 -3.87
C ARG A 14 18.29 -9.70 -5.28
N HIS A 15 18.34 -10.91 -5.83
CA HIS A 15 18.79 -11.16 -7.19
C HIS A 15 18.02 -10.32 -8.21
N ILE A 16 16.68 -10.33 -8.15
CA ILE A 16 15.82 -9.56 -9.07
C ILE A 16 16.13 -8.06 -9.01
N ILE A 17 16.32 -7.51 -7.81
CA ILE A 17 16.56 -6.06 -7.64
C ILE A 17 17.96 -5.64 -8.09
N GLU A 18 18.98 -6.45 -7.79
CA GLU A 18 20.38 -6.12 -8.07
C GLU A 18 20.75 -6.38 -9.54
N THR A 19 20.31 -7.50 -10.11
CA THR A 19 20.74 -7.91 -11.45
C THR A 19 19.75 -7.52 -12.54
N ARG A 20 18.46 -7.36 -12.20
CA ARG A 20 17.34 -7.24 -13.16
C ARG A 20 17.15 -8.47 -14.06
N TYR A 21 17.76 -9.61 -13.72
CA TYR A 21 17.52 -10.89 -14.38
C TYR A 21 16.41 -11.68 -13.67
N ALA A 22 15.64 -12.44 -14.46
CA ALA A 22 14.56 -13.26 -13.95
C ALA A 22 15.09 -14.50 -13.21
N VAL A 23 14.35 -14.92 -12.18
CA VAL A 23 14.60 -16.16 -11.44
C VAL A 23 13.95 -17.34 -12.15
N PRO A 24 14.70 -18.40 -12.49
CA PRO A 24 14.15 -19.60 -13.11
C PRO A 24 13.09 -20.29 -12.23
N GLY A 25 12.01 -20.79 -12.85
CA GLY A 25 10.98 -21.57 -12.16
C GLY A 25 10.03 -20.77 -11.25
N LYS A 26 10.07 -19.43 -11.31
CA LYS A 26 9.17 -18.53 -10.59
C LYS A 26 8.28 -17.76 -11.55
N SER A 27 7.06 -17.43 -11.11
CA SER A 27 6.12 -16.66 -11.96
C SER A 27 6.70 -15.28 -12.28
N LEU A 28 6.51 -14.80 -13.51
CA LEU A 28 6.86 -13.42 -13.87
C LEU A 28 6.01 -12.42 -13.07
N GLU A 29 4.78 -12.77 -12.73
CA GLU A 29 3.91 -11.94 -11.91
C GLU A 29 4.52 -11.69 -10.53
N GLU A 30 4.92 -12.75 -9.82
CA GLU A 30 5.56 -12.64 -8.51
C GLU A 30 6.84 -11.78 -8.55
N GLN A 31 7.61 -11.91 -9.63
CA GLN A 31 8.82 -11.12 -9.84
C GLN A 31 8.49 -9.64 -10.14
N ASN A 32 7.44 -9.40 -10.91
CA ASN A 32 6.94 -8.06 -11.22
C ASN A 32 6.38 -7.35 -9.98
N GLU A 33 5.77 -8.07 -9.03
CA GLU A 33 5.37 -7.49 -7.74
C GLU A 33 6.57 -6.94 -6.96
N VAL A 34 7.71 -7.65 -6.99
CA VAL A 34 8.95 -7.23 -6.32
C VAL A 34 9.51 -5.98 -6.97
N ILE A 35 9.54 -5.94 -8.31
CA ILE A 35 9.99 -4.78 -9.07
C ILE A 35 9.08 -3.57 -8.78
N GLY A 36 7.76 -3.76 -8.80
CA GLY A 36 6.78 -2.73 -8.50
C GLY A 36 6.89 -2.17 -7.08
N MET A 37 7.05 -3.05 -6.08
CA MET A 37 7.29 -2.62 -4.70
C MET A 37 8.59 -1.81 -4.55
N HIS A 38 9.68 -2.24 -5.18
CA HIS A 38 10.93 -1.49 -5.16
C HIS A 38 10.79 -0.10 -5.82
N ALA A 39 10.11 -0.03 -6.96
CA ALA A 39 9.84 1.23 -7.64
C ALA A 39 8.97 2.17 -6.77
N ALA A 40 7.94 1.63 -6.12
CA ALA A 40 7.06 2.39 -5.23
C ALA A 40 7.80 2.92 -3.99
N MET A 41 8.62 2.07 -3.33
CA MET A 41 9.45 2.49 -2.20
C MET A 41 10.47 3.56 -2.60
N THR A 42 11.08 3.41 -3.78
CA THR A 42 12.02 4.41 -4.32
C THR A 42 11.31 5.75 -4.49
N TYR A 43 10.13 5.75 -5.10
CA TYR A 43 9.33 6.96 -5.28
C TYR A 43 8.91 7.61 -3.96
N VAL A 44 8.44 6.83 -2.99
CA VAL A 44 8.11 7.34 -1.65
C VAL A 44 9.32 8.04 -1.03
N ASN A 45 10.48 7.37 -1.02
CA ASN A 45 11.70 7.89 -0.40
C ASN A 45 12.25 9.13 -1.11
N THR A 46 12.22 9.18 -2.44
CA THR A 46 12.82 10.28 -3.20
C THR A 46 11.89 11.48 -3.35
N THR A 47 10.58 11.25 -3.40
CA THR A 47 9.60 12.27 -3.80
C THR A 47 8.67 12.71 -2.68
N LEU A 48 8.28 11.81 -1.77
CA LEU A 48 7.22 12.08 -0.79
C LEU A 48 7.74 12.32 0.63
N VAL A 49 8.74 11.56 1.08
CA VAL A 49 9.24 11.64 2.47
C VAL A 49 9.73 13.04 2.83
N SER A 50 10.52 13.68 1.97
CA SER A 50 11.06 15.02 2.23
C SER A 50 10.17 16.15 1.71
N ARG A 51 8.99 15.84 1.15
CA ARG A 51 8.11 16.85 0.57
C ARG A 51 7.35 17.58 1.68
N ILE A 52 7.47 18.90 1.68
CA ILE A 52 6.65 19.77 2.52
C ILE A 52 5.28 19.96 1.85
N GLY A 53 4.21 19.76 2.60
CA GLY A 53 2.83 19.98 2.16
C GLY A 53 1.94 18.76 2.36
N SER A 54 0.70 18.89 1.89
CA SER A 54 -0.35 17.90 2.11
C SER A 54 -0.15 16.62 1.30
N VAL A 55 -0.60 15.48 1.82
CA VAL A 55 -0.76 14.24 1.04
C VAL A 55 -2.04 14.35 0.22
N THR A 56 -1.95 14.05 -1.08
CA THR A 56 -3.06 14.15 -2.02
C THR A 56 -3.53 12.79 -2.50
N THR A 57 -4.74 12.72 -3.06
CA THR A 57 -5.24 11.50 -3.71
C THR A 57 -4.31 11.04 -4.82
N ASN A 58 -3.72 11.98 -5.56
CA ASN A 58 -2.78 11.66 -6.63
C ASN A 58 -1.52 10.97 -6.11
N ASP A 59 -1.02 11.32 -4.92
CA ASP A 59 0.15 10.63 -4.35
C ASP A 59 -0.15 9.16 -4.07
N ILE A 60 -1.36 8.85 -3.58
CA ILE A 60 -1.80 7.48 -3.34
C ILE A 60 -1.94 6.73 -4.68
N LEU A 61 -2.46 7.39 -5.72
CA LEU A 61 -2.52 6.83 -7.08
C LEU A 61 -1.12 6.58 -7.67
N GLU A 62 -0.16 7.47 -7.44
CA GLU A 62 1.23 7.33 -7.92
C GLU A 62 1.97 6.20 -7.21
N ILE A 63 1.74 6.01 -5.90
CA ILE A 63 2.23 4.85 -5.16
C ILE A 63 1.62 3.58 -5.77
N HIS A 64 0.29 3.53 -5.89
CA HIS A 64 -0.40 2.36 -6.43
C HIS A 64 0.01 2.04 -7.87
N ARG A 65 0.22 3.06 -8.72
CA ARG A 65 0.68 2.90 -10.10
C ARG A 65 2.00 2.16 -10.19
N ARG A 66 2.92 2.40 -9.25
CA ARG A 66 4.21 1.70 -9.18
C ARG A 66 4.07 0.32 -8.57
N VAL A 67 3.25 0.19 -7.52
CA VAL A 67 2.99 -1.10 -6.85
C VAL A 67 2.47 -2.14 -7.85
N LEU A 68 1.49 -1.77 -8.68
CA LEU A 68 0.79 -2.70 -9.56
C LEU A 68 1.22 -2.62 -11.03
N GLY A 69 1.90 -1.56 -11.46
CA GLY A 69 2.13 -1.27 -12.89
C GLY A 69 2.92 -2.30 -13.69
N TYR A 70 3.73 -3.14 -13.04
CA TYR A 70 4.43 -4.25 -13.70
C TYR A 70 3.60 -5.54 -13.76
N VAL A 71 2.52 -5.63 -12.98
CA VAL A 71 1.62 -6.78 -12.92
C VAL A 71 0.37 -6.51 -13.77
N ASP A 72 -0.33 -5.41 -13.48
CA ASP A 72 -1.52 -4.96 -14.20
C ASP A 72 -1.40 -3.45 -14.53
N PRO A 73 -0.80 -3.09 -15.67
CA PRO A 73 -0.66 -1.69 -16.08
C PRO A 73 -1.99 -1.01 -16.44
N VAL A 74 -3.07 -1.79 -16.66
CA VAL A 74 -4.38 -1.24 -17.03
C VAL A 74 -5.09 -0.67 -15.81
N GLU A 75 -4.98 -1.35 -14.67
CA GLU A 75 -5.63 -0.98 -13.40
C GLU A 75 -4.69 -0.21 -12.45
N ALA A 76 -3.38 -0.23 -12.70
CA ALA A 76 -2.39 0.50 -11.91
C ALA A 76 -2.68 2.01 -11.83
N GLY A 77 -2.83 2.50 -10.60
CA GLY A 77 -3.12 3.91 -10.33
C GLY A 77 -4.55 4.35 -10.71
N ARG A 78 -5.50 3.41 -10.80
CA ARG A 78 -6.92 3.70 -11.08
C ARG A 78 -7.81 3.06 -10.02
N PHE A 79 -8.90 3.74 -9.68
CA PHE A 79 -9.90 3.18 -8.78
C PHE A 79 -10.66 2.04 -9.43
N ARG A 80 -11.06 1.05 -8.61
CA ARG A 80 -11.86 -0.07 -9.06
C ARG A 80 -13.22 0.40 -9.59
N PHE A 81 -13.70 -0.29 -10.62
CA PHE A 81 -15.01 -0.03 -11.22
C PHE A 81 -16.08 -1.08 -10.83
N ASN A 82 -15.67 -2.19 -10.22
CA ASN A 82 -16.54 -3.27 -9.77
C ASN A 82 -16.58 -3.39 -8.24
N GLN A 83 -17.71 -3.88 -7.72
CA GLN A 83 -17.80 -4.27 -6.32
C GLN A 83 -16.95 -5.53 -6.08
N VAL A 84 -16.27 -5.58 -4.94
CA VAL A 84 -15.46 -6.73 -4.51
C VAL A 84 -15.84 -7.14 -3.10
N PHE A 85 -15.35 -8.31 -2.66
CA PHE A 85 -15.55 -8.85 -1.32
C PHE A 85 -14.19 -9.24 -0.75
N VAL A 86 -13.89 -8.79 0.47
CA VAL A 86 -12.58 -8.95 1.10
C VAL A 86 -12.76 -9.71 2.40
N GLY A 87 -12.69 -11.04 2.35
CA GLY A 87 -13.12 -11.89 3.46
C GLY A 87 -14.60 -11.65 3.75
N HIS A 88 -14.92 -11.20 4.97
CA HIS A 88 -16.29 -10.82 5.38
C HIS A 88 -16.61 -9.33 5.14
N HIS A 89 -15.63 -8.53 4.72
CA HIS A 89 -15.81 -7.10 4.48
C HIS A 89 -16.35 -6.82 3.07
N ILE A 90 -17.34 -5.93 3.01
CA ILE A 90 -17.88 -5.37 1.77
C ILE A 90 -17.46 -3.88 1.74
N PRO A 91 -16.42 -3.52 0.96
CA PRO A 91 -15.97 -2.13 0.87
C PRO A 91 -17.03 -1.25 0.16
N PRO A 92 -16.93 0.08 0.27
CA PRO A 92 -17.87 1.02 -0.35
C PRO A 92 -18.17 0.72 -1.83
N HIS A 93 -19.33 1.10 -2.34
CA HIS A 93 -19.61 0.87 -3.76
C HIS A 93 -18.62 1.64 -4.65
N PRO A 94 -18.19 1.13 -5.83
CA PRO A 94 -17.23 1.82 -6.72
C PRO A 94 -17.54 3.29 -7.00
N ARG A 95 -18.84 3.62 -7.10
CA ARG A 95 -19.32 4.99 -7.31
C ARG A 95 -19.03 5.94 -6.15
N ASP A 96 -18.83 5.41 -4.94
CA ASP A 96 -18.57 6.17 -3.73
C ASP A 96 -17.08 6.18 -3.36
N VAL A 97 -16.24 5.37 -4.01
CA VAL A 97 -14.80 5.26 -3.72
C VAL A 97 -14.09 6.60 -3.84
N GLU A 98 -14.37 7.37 -4.90
CA GLU A 98 -13.72 8.67 -5.10
C GLU A 98 -14.06 9.65 -3.97
N LYS A 99 -15.33 9.71 -3.56
CA LYS A 99 -15.78 10.53 -2.43
C LYS A 99 -15.09 10.11 -1.13
N HIS A 100 -15.06 8.81 -0.83
CA HIS A 100 -14.40 8.32 0.38
C HIS A 100 -12.88 8.56 0.37
N MET A 101 -12.24 8.50 -0.80
CA MET A 101 -10.83 8.84 -0.93
C MET A 101 -10.57 10.34 -0.71
N GLN A 102 -11.49 11.22 -1.16
CA GLN A 102 -11.43 12.65 -0.87
C GLN A 102 -11.59 12.93 0.64
N GLU A 103 -12.56 12.30 1.30
CA GLU A 103 -12.75 12.37 2.76
C GLU A 103 -11.53 11.84 3.52
N PHE A 104 -10.93 10.76 3.02
CA PHE A 104 -9.73 10.17 3.60
C PHE A 104 -8.53 11.12 3.53
N VAL A 105 -8.26 11.73 2.38
CA VAL A 105 -7.14 12.68 2.27
C VAL A 105 -7.40 13.98 3.03
N LEU A 106 -8.67 14.40 3.16
CA LEU A 106 -9.01 15.53 4.05
C LEU A 106 -8.66 15.20 5.50
N TRP A 107 -9.00 13.99 5.97
CA TRP A 107 -8.61 13.53 7.31
C TRP A 107 -7.09 13.39 7.47
N LEU A 108 -6.37 12.85 6.48
CA LEU A 108 -4.90 12.74 6.54
C LEU A 108 -4.19 14.08 6.78
N ASN A 109 -4.83 15.19 6.36
CA ASN A 109 -4.28 16.53 6.46
C ASN A 109 -4.97 17.39 7.53
N SER A 110 -5.81 16.81 8.39
CA SER A 110 -6.53 17.55 9.43
C SER A 110 -5.69 17.74 10.69
N ASP A 111 -5.98 18.79 11.45
CA ASP A 111 -5.37 19.03 12.76
C ASP A 111 -5.65 17.89 13.75
N GLU A 112 -6.81 17.25 13.63
CA GLU A 112 -7.17 16.05 14.41
C GLU A 112 -6.16 14.93 14.18
N ALA A 113 -5.88 14.60 12.91
CA ALA A 113 -4.94 13.54 12.58
C ALA A 113 -3.49 13.90 12.96
N MET A 114 -3.09 15.16 12.77
CA MET A 114 -1.77 15.66 13.18
C MET A 114 -1.59 15.70 14.70
N GLY A 115 -2.68 15.77 15.48
CA GLY A 115 -2.68 15.72 16.94
C GLY A 115 -2.54 14.32 17.53
N LEU A 116 -2.72 13.27 16.74
CA LEU A 116 -2.55 11.88 17.17
C LEU A 116 -1.08 11.52 17.36
N HIS A 117 -0.82 10.50 18.18
CA HIS A 117 0.52 9.91 18.23
C HIS A 117 0.90 9.34 16.84
N PRO A 118 2.13 9.53 16.32
CA PRO A 118 2.48 9.13 14.94
C PRO A 118 2.20 7.65 14.61
N VAL A 119 2.38 6.76 15.59
CA VAL A 119 2.08 5.33 15.44
C VAL A 119 0.58 5.08 15.29
N GLU A 120 -0.25 5.77 16.07
CA GLU A 120 -1.71 5.67 15.99
C GLU A 120 -2.22 6.26 14.68
N PHE A 121 -1.70 7.44 14.29
CA PHE A 121 -2.02 8.06 13.01
C PHE A 121 -1.71 7.13 11.83
N ALA A 122 -0.51 6.56 11.79
CA ALA A 122 -0.09 5.64 10.73
C ALA A 122 -0.97 4.37 10.70
N ALA A 123 -1.33 3.82 11.86
CA ALA A 123 -2.20 2.65 11.98
C ALA A 123 -3.64 2.94 11.49
N LEU A 124 -4.21 4.08 11.86
CA LEU A 124 -5.54 4.50 11.40
C LEU A 124 -5.55 4.82 9.91
N ALA A 125 -4.51 5.47 9.40
CA ALA A 125 -4.37 5.74 7.97
C ALA A 125 -4.30 4.46 7.14
N HIS A 126 -3.51 3.49 7.63
CA HIS A 126 -3.47 2.15 7.07
C HIS A 126 -4.86 1.50 7.04
N TYR A 127 -5.54 1.45 8.19
CA TYR A 127 -6.85 0.83 8.31
C TYR A 127 -7.89 1.48 7.39
N LYS A 128 -8.01 2.82 7.41
CA LYS A 128 -8.99 3.56 6.60
C LYS A 128 -8.80 3.28 5.11
N LEU A 129 -7.56 3.23 4.60
CA LEU A 129 -7.31 2.93 3.20
C LEU A 129 -7.66 1.47 2.83
N VAL A 130 -7.30 0.50 3.69
CA VAL A 130 -7.69 -0.91 3.50
C VAL A 130 -9.21 -1.08 3.52
N TYR A 131 -9.90 -0.35 4.40
CA TYR A 131 -11.37 -0.38 4.54
C TYR A 131 -12.08 0.18 3.30
N ILE A 132 -11.63 1.32 2.77
CA ILE A 132 -12.16 1.90 1.52
C ILE A 132 -11.91 0.95 0.35
N HIS A 133 -10.77 0.25 0.37
CA HIS A 133 -10.36 -0.72 -0.64
C HIS A 133 -10.48 -0.17 -2.07
N PRO A 134 -9.81 0.96 -2.39
CA PRO A 134 -10.08 1.72 -3.60
C PRO A 134 -9.62 1.04 -4.90
N PHE A 135 -8.77 0.02 -4.84
CA PHE A 135 -8.16 -0.63 -6.00
C PHE A 135 -8.64 -2.07 -6.18
N VAL A 136 -8.47 -2.63 -7.38
CA VAL A 136 -8.82 -4.05 -7.66
C VAL A 136 -7.85 -5.03 -6.98
N ASP A 137 -6.57 -4.64 -6.85
CA ASP A 137 -5.52 -5.32 -6.12
C ASP A 137 -4.51 -4.26 -5.62
N GLY A 138 -3.53 -4.63 -4.82
CA GLY A 138 -2.48 -3.72 -4.33
C GLY A 138 -2.86 -2.93 -3.09
N ASN A 139 -4.11 -3.02 -2.60
CA ASN A 139 -4.61 -2.24 -1.45
C ASN A 139 -3.74 -2.39 -0.20
N GLY A 140 -3.42 -3.63 0.21
CA GLY A 140 -2.59 -3.86 1.40
C GLY A 140 -1.14 -3.37 1.22
N ARG A 141 -0.58 -3.52 0.01
CA ARG A 141 0.78 -3.05 -0.32
C ARG A 141 0.85 -1.52 -0.27
N THR A 142 -0.10 -0.83 -0.92
CA THR A 142 -0.21 0.63 -0.90
C THR A 142 -0.45 1.15 0.51
N SER A 143 -1.32 0.50 1.30
CA SER A 143 -1.63 0.93 2.68
C SER A 143 -0.43 0.84 3.61
N ARG A 144 0.38 -0.21 3.51
CA ARG A 144 1.62 -0.31 4.31
C ARG A 144 2.70 0.66 3.85
N LEU A 145 2.74 1.02 2.56
CA LEU A 145 3.62 2.10 2.08
C LEU A 145 3.17 3.47 2.59
N LEU A 146 1.86 3.75 2.61
CA LEU A 146 1.32 4.98 3.17
C LEU A 146 1.57 5.08 4.69
N MET A 147 1.37 3.98 5.42
CA MET A 147 1.73 3.86 6.84
C MET A 147 3.19 4.24 7.08
N ASN A 148 4.11 3.68 6.28
CA ASN A 148 5.54 3.97 6.41
C ASN A 148 5.90 5.39 5.97
N LEU A 149 5.22 5.96 4.97
CA LEU A 149 5.39 7.38 4.62
C LEU A 149 5.09 8.28 5.83
N ILE A 150 3.95 8.05 6.50
CA ILE A 150 3.54 8.82 7.68
C ILE A 150 4.58 8.68 8.81
N LEU A 151 5.01 7.45 9.11
CA LEU A 151 6.02 7.20 10.14
C LEU A 151 7.34 7.92 9.81
N MET A 152 7.81 7.80 8.57
CA MET A 152 9.07 8.40 8.14
C MET A 152 9.02 9.94 8.15
N GLN A 153 7.90 10.55 7.77
CA GLN A 153 7.70 12.00 7.87
C GLN A 153 7.71 12.49 9.33
N ALA A 154 7.29 11.64 10.27
CA ALA A 154 7.36 11.90 11.71
C ALA A 154 8.72 11.52 12.35
N GLY A 155 9.72 11.11 11.56
CA GLY A 155 11.05 10.73 12.06
C GLY A 155 11.16 9.31 12.63
N TYR A 156 10.15 8.47 12.45
CA TYR A 156 10.17 7.06 12.83
C TYR A 156 10.78 6.19 11.72
N PRO A 157 11.40 5.05 12.06
CA PRO A 157 11.86 4.09 11.05
C PRO A 157 10.66 3.43 10.35
N PRO A 158 10.82 2.98 9.09
CA PRO A 158 9.81 2.18 8.42
C PRO A 158 9.64 0.84 9.14
N VAL A 159 8.39 0.38 9.24
CA VAL A 159 8.02 -0.87 9.90
C VAL A 159 7.62 -1.92 8.88
N THR A 160 7.95 -3.18 9.17
CA THR A 160 7.53 -4.33 8.38
C THR A 160 6.63 -5.23 9.22
N ILE A 161 5.38 -5.39 8.80
CA ILE A 161 4.52 -6.47 9.28
C ILE A 161 5.06 -7.76 8.66
N ARG A 162 5.46 -8.73 9.49
CA ARG A 162 6.12 -9.93 8.99
C ARG A 162 5.11 -10.95 8.46
N LYS A 163 5.57 -11.84 7.58
CA LYS A 163 4.71 -12.89 6.96
C LYS A 163 4.05 -13.77 8.03
N GLU A 164 4.76 -14.06 9.10
CA GLU A 164 4.30 -14.91 10.21
C GLU A 164 3.14 -14.27 10.97
N GLN A 165 3.01 -12.95 10.92
CA GLN A 165 1.95 -12.18 11.57
C GLN A 165 0.70 -12.05 10.69
N ARG A 166 0.65 -12.68 9.51
CA ARG A 166 -0.48 -12.55 8.58
C ARG A 166 -1.82 -12.87 9.24
N SER A 167 -1.89 -13.95 10.03
CA SER A 167 -3.13 -14.35 10.69
C SER A 167 -3.59 -13.32 11.72
N GLU A 168 -2.66 -12.83 12.55
CA GLU A 168 -2.94 -11.80 13.56
C GLU A 168 -3.36 -10.48 12.88
N TYR A 169 -2.65 -10.09 11.82
CA TYR A 169 -2.93 -8.89 11.03
C TYR A 169 -4.35 -8.89 10.45
N TYR A 170 -4.81 -9.99 9.85
CA TYR A 170 -6.17 -10.07 9.34
C TYR A 170 -7.21 -10.13 10.47
N HIS A 171 -6.91 -10.81 11.58
CA HIS A 171 -7.81 -10.87 12.73
C HIS A 171 -8.12 -9.50 13.32
N VAL A 172 -7.09 -8.65 13.49
CA VAL A 172 -7.30 -7.29 14.03
C VAL A 172 -7.98 -6.36 13.02
N LEU A 173 -7.80 -6.58 11.72
CA LEU A 173 -8.56 -5.85 10.69
C LEU A 173 -10.04 -6.22 10.67
N GLU A 174 -10.40 -7.45 11.01
CA GLU A 174 -11.79 -7.89 11.12
C GLU A 174 -12.49 -7.36 12.37
N GLN A 175 -11.74 -7.03 13.42
CA GLN A 175 -12.26 -6.50 14.69
C GLN A 175 -12.42 -4.97 14.71
N ALA A 176 -11.69 -4.28 13.83
CA ALA A 176 -11.65 -2.82 13.76
C ALA A 176 -12.80 -2.26 12.92
#